data_AF-A0A4Z0ZA64-F1
#
_entry.id   AF-A0A4Z0ZA64-F1
#
_cell.length_a   1.000
_cell.length_b   1.000
_cell.length_c   1.000
_cell.angle_alpha   90.00
_cell.angle_beta   90.00
_cell.angle_gamma   90.00
#
_symmetry.space_group_name_H-M   'P 1'
#
loop_
_entity.id
_entity.type
_entity.pdbx_description
1 polymer ?
#
loop_
_entity_poly.entity_id
_entity_poly.type
_entity_poly.pdbx_seq_one_letter_code
_entity_poly.pdbx_strand_id
1 'polypeptide(L)'
;MAFETTAFDLTAEEKHATLGEIRCLVLGTGALIARAKKYKSPHDYAEALSSINRALTLATDADACDPSLAPLATCYLYKGHILLGLKLEKDAHEAYAKAAATETREFTDATAPRDEAKRILRYWDRTKVSKRNEKRPAVQDADARFILSLPGKGSPASRF
;
A
#
# COMPACT_ATOMS: atom_id res chain seq x y z
N MET A 1 -36.76 26.65 20.32
CA MET A 1 -37.23 25.26 20.16
C MET A 1 -36.21 24.56 19.29
N ALA A 2 -35.39 23.69 19.88
CA ALA A 2 -34.48 22.84 19.12
C ALA A 2 -35.34 21.73 18.50
N PHE A 3 -35.34 21.61 17.18
CA PHE A 3 -35.84 20.41 16.55
C PHE A 3 -34.79 19.32 16.82
N GLU A 4 -35.05 18.49 17.82
CA GLU A 4 -34.39 17.20 17.94
C GLU A 4 -34.84 16.36 16.75
N THR A 5 -34.11 16.44 15.65
CA THR A 5 -34.20 15.47 14.58
C THR A 5 -33.53 14.20 15.09
N THR A 6 -34.29 13.32 15.74
CA THR A 6 -33.92 11.89 15.86
C THR A 6 -33.96 11.31 14.45
N ALA A 7 -32.97 11.65 13.64
CA ALA A 7 -32.88 11.29 12.24
C ALA A 7 -32.55 9.81 12.15
N PHE A 8 -33.58 8.96 12.03
CA PHE A 8 -33.51 7.57 11.55
C PHE A 8 -32.17 6.85 11.80
N ASP A 9 -31.73 6.79 13.06
CA ASP A 9 -30.53 6.03 13.40
C ASP A 9 -30.85 4.54 13.14
N LEU A 10 -30.03 3.90 12.30
CA LEU A 10 -30.18 2.48 12.01
C LEU A 10 -30.16 1.68 13.32
N THR A 11 -31.12 0.76 13.45
CA THR A 11 -31.18 -0.16 14.58
C THR A 11 -29.94 -1.06 14.61
N ALA A 12 -29.61 -1.61 15.78
CA ALA A 12 -28.47 -2.51 15.91
C ALA A 12 -28.55 -3.74 14.97
N GLU A 13 -29.77 -4.19 14.65
CA GLU A 13 -30.02 -5.29 13.71
C GLU A 13 -29.69 -4.88 12.26
N GLU A 14 -30.07 -3.67 11.85
CA GLU A 14 -29.75 -3.14 10.52
C GLU A 14 -28.23 -2.91 10.36
N LYS A 15 -27.56 -2.41 11.40
CA LYS A 15 -26.09 -2.30 11.44
C LYS A 15 -25.39 -3.67 11.42
N HIS A 16 -26.06 -4.73 11.88
CA HIS A 16 -25.55 -6.10 11.76
C HIS A 16 -25.76 -6.66 10.34
N ALA A 17 -26.89 -6.35 9.70
CA ALA A 17 -27.16 -6.74 8.31
C ALA A 17 -26.15 -6.11 7.34
N THR A 18 -25.79 -4.84 7.54
CA THR A 18 -24.73 -4.16 6.75
C THR A 18 -23.36 -4.81 6.95
N LEU A 19 -23.04 -5.29 8.15
CA LEU A 19 -21.83 -6.09 8.39
C LEU A 19 -21.85 -7.40 7.59
N GLY A 20 -23.01 -8.05 7.49
CA GLY A 20 -23.21 -9.19 6.59
C GLY A 20 -22.95 -8.83 5.12
N GLU A 21 -23.47 -7.69 4.65
CA GLU A 21 -23.22 -7.18 3.29
C GLU A 21 -21.72 -6.93 3.05
N ILE A 22 -21.02 -6.30 3.99
CA ILE A 22 -19.58 -6.06 3.91
C ILE A 22 -18.83 -7.39 3.76
N ARG A 23 -19.15 -8.40 4.56
CA ARG A 23 -18.52 -9.73 4.48
C ARG A 23 -18.78 -10.40 3.12
N CYS A 24 -20.01 -10.32 2.61
CA CYS A 24 -20.36 -10.86 1.29
C CYS A 24 -19.56 -10.17 0.17
N LEU A 25 -19.45 -8.84 0.21
CA LEU A 25 -18.67 -8.07 -0.76
C LEU A 25 -17.18 -8.45 -0.70
N VAL A 26 -16.60 -8.58 0.49
CA VAL A 26 -15.21 -8.99 0.67
C VAL A 26 -14.98 -10.40 0.12
N LEU A 27 -15.84 -11.37 0.45
CA LEU A 27 -15.75 -12.73 -0.09
C LEU A 27 -15.84 -12.76 -1.63
N GLY A 28 -16.79 -12.00 -2.19
CA GLY A 28 -16.93 -11.84 -3.64
C GLY A 28 -15.68 -11.25 -4.30
N THR A 29 -15.07 -10.24 -3.66
CA THR A 29 -13.82 -9.64 -4.17
C THR A 29 -12.67 -10.64 -4.19
N GLY A 30 -12.57 -11.52 -3.19
CA GLY A 30 -11.57 -12.60 -3.17
C GLY A 30 -11.71 -13.55 -4.36
N ALA A 31 -12.95 -13.93 -4.70
CA ALA A 31 -13.24 -14.77 -5.86
C ALA A 31 -12.90 -14.06 -7.19
N LEU A 32 -13.26 -12.77 -7.30
CA LEU A 32 -12.93 -11.95 -8.47
C LEU A 32 -11.42 -11.80 -8.65
N ILE A 33 -10.65 -11.59 -7.59
CA ILE A 33 -9.19 -11.51 -7.66
C ILE A 33 -8.58 -12.83 -8.10
N ALA A 34 -9.07 -13.96 -7.59
CA ALA A 34 -8.60 -15.28 -8.02
C ALA A 34 -8.86 -15.51 -9.51
N ARG A 35 -10.06 -15.14 -9.99
CA ARG A 35 -10.43 -15.19 -11.42
C ARG A 35 -9.54 -14.25 -12.25
N ALA A 36 -9.37 -13.01 -11.82
CA ALA A 36 -8.56 -12.00 -12.48
C ALA A 36 -7.10 -12.45 -12.61
N LYS A 37 -6.52 -13.07 -11.58
CA LYS A 37 -5.16 -13.64 -11.62
C LYS A 37 -5.06 -14.79 -12.62
N LYS A 38 -6.04 -15.70 -12.62
CA LYS A 38 -6.05 -16.88 -13.51
C LYS A 38 -6.16 -16.49 -14.98
N TYR A 39 -7.04 -15.54 -15.30
CA TYR A 39 -7.33 -15.14 -16.69
C TYR A 39 -6.63 -13.85 -17.12
N LYS A 40 -5.83 -13.23 -16.23
CA LYS A 40 -5.19 -11.91 -16.42
C LYS A 40 -6.19 -10.84 -16.90
N SER A 41 -7.43 -10.90 -16.39
CA SER A 41 -8.51 -10.01 -16.79
C SER A 41 -8.43 -8.70 -16.02
N PRO A 42 -8.15 -7.56 -16.67
CA PRO A 42 -8.20 -6.25 -16.01
C PRO A 42 -9.63 -5.85 -15.62
N HIS A 43 -10.62 -6.32 -16.37
CA HIS A 43 -12.04 -6.08 -16.08
C HIS A 43 -12.44 -6.68 -14.72
N ASP A 44 -12.00 -7.91 -14.43
CA ASP A 44 -12.29 -8.56 -13.14
C ASP A 44 -11.64 -7.80 -11.97
N TYR A 45 -10.46 -7.21 -12.18
CA TYR A 45 -9.84 -6.33 -11.18
C TYR A 45 -10.62 -5.03 -10.99
N ALA A 46 -11.17 -4.43 -12.06
CA ALA A 46 -12.00 -3.23 -11.96
C ALA A 46 -13.31 -3.50 -11.20
N GLU A 47 -13.95 -4.63 -11.49
CA GLU A 47 -15.16 -5.09 -10.79
C GLU A 47 -14.88 -5.37 -9.30
N ALA A 48 -13.74 -6.03 -9.01
CA ALA A 48 -13.29 -6.23 -7.63
C ALA A 48 -13.01 -4.89 -6.92
N LEU A 49 -12.43 -3.91 -7.63
CA LEU A 49 -12.15 -2.59 -7.07
C LEU A 49 -13.43 -1.83 -6.72
N SER A 50 -14.46 -1.92 -7.57
CA SER A 50 -15.78 -1.33 -7.29
C SER A 50 -16.40 -1.95 -6.04
N SER A 51 -16.43 -3.29 -5.97
CA SER A 51 -16.99 -4.04 -4.85
C SER A 51 -16.27 -3.75 -3.52
N ILE A 52 -14.94 -3.69 -3.52
CA ILE A 52 -14.17 -3.42 -2.29
C ILE A 52 -14.29 -1.96 -1.84
N ASN A 53 -14.42 -1.02 -2.77
CA ASN A 53 -14.67 0.38 -2.42
C ASN A 53 -16.05 0.54 -1.78
N ARG A 54 -17.08 -0.16 -2.29
CA ARG A 54 -18.41 -0.19 -1.65
C ARG A 54 -18.35 -0.79 -0.25
N ALA A 55 -17.60 -1.89 -0.07
CA ALA A 55 -17.39 -2.47 1.26
C ALA A 55 -16.70 -1.48 2.21
N LEU A 56 -15.69 -0.74 1.73
CA LEU A 56 -15.00 0.29 2.52
C LEU A 56 -15.90 1.46 2.89
N THR A 57 -16.76 1.94 1.97
CA THR A 57 -17.68 3.04 2.30
C THR A 57 -18.65 2.62 3.40
N LEU A 58 -19.19 1.40 3.34
CA LEU A 58 -20.07 0.87 4.39
C LEU A 58 -19.34 0.63 5.71
N ALA A 59 -18.09 0.16 5.64
CA ALA A 59 -17.27 -0.16 6.82
C ALA A 59 -16.71 1.08 7.54
N THR A 60 -16.60 2.22 6.84
CA THR A 60 -16.08 3.48 7.41
C THR A 60 -17.18 4.43 7.88
N ASP A 61 -18.41 4.18 7.46
CA ASP A 61 -19.60 4.91 7.90
C ASP A 61 -20.11 4.34 9.23
N ALA A 62 -19.97 5.14 10.30
CA ALA A 62 -20.39 4.77 11.66
C ALA A 62 -21.91 4.68 11.82
N ASP A 63 -22.66 5.32 10.92
CA ASP A 63 -24.11 5.25 10.90
C ASP A 63 -24.55 3.93 10.27
N ALA A 64 -23.84 3.48 9.22
CA ALA A 64 -24.13 2.24 8.51
C ALA A 64 -23.63 0.97 9.22
N CYS A 65 -22.46 0.98 9.85
CA CYS A 65 -21.85 -0.21 10.45
C CYS A 65 -21.12 0.16 11.75
N ASP A 66 -21.14 -0.74 12.73
CA ASP A 66 -20.34 -0.56 13.93
C ASP A 66 -18.84 -0.59 13.57
N PRO A 67 -18.09 0.52 13.77
CA PRO A 67 -16.67 0.59 13.43
C PRO A 67 -15.81 -0.42 14.20
N SER A 68 -16.32 -0.94 15.34
CA SER A 68 -15.63 -1.95 16.13
C SER A 68 -15.69 -3.35 15.53
N LEU A 69 -16.69 -3.62 14.67
CA LEU A 69 -16.93 -4.93 14.08
C LEU A 69 -16.52 -5.00 12.60
N ALA A 70 -16.35 -3.84 11.95
CA ALA A 70 -16.04 -3.74 10.54
C ALA A 70 -14.65 -4.33 10.19
N PRO A 71 -14.53 -5.22 9.18
CA PRO A 71 -13.26 -5.86 8.79
C PRO A 71 -12.39 -4.94 7.93
N LEU A 72 -12.03 -3.77 8.47
CA LEU A 72 -11.35 -2.70 7.75
C LEU A 72 -9.95 -3.12 7.27
N ALA A 73 -9.19 -3.83 8.11
CA ALA A 73 -7.86 -4.29 7.74
C ALA A 73 -7.90 -5.21 6.51
N THR A 74 -8.89 -6.11 6.49
CA THR A 74 -9.15 -7.03 5.39
C THR A 74 -9.54 -6.28 4.11
N CYS A 75 -10.44 -5.29 4.21
CA CYS A 75 -10.87 -4.50 3.06
C CYS A 75 -9.70 -3.74 2.40
N TYR A 76 -8.85 -3.10 3.20
CA TYR A 76 -7.67 -2.39 2.69
C TYR A 76 -6.62 -3.33 2.11
N LEU A 77 -6.43 -4.53 2.70
CA LEU A 77 -5.52 -5.54 2.15
C LEU A 77 -5.96 -5.97 0.74
N TYR A 78 -7.23 -6.34 0.57
CA TYR A 78 -7.77 -6.74 -0.73
C TYR A 78 -7.69 -5.61 -1.76
N LYS A 79 -7.97 -4.37 -1.36
CA LYS A 79 -7.78 -3.19 -2.20
C LYS A 79 -6.32 -3.06 -2.67
N GLY A 80 -5.34 -3.28 -1.79
CA GLY A 80 -3.92 -3.31 -2.15
C GLY A 80 -3.60 -4.39 -3.19
N HIS A 81 -4.14 -5.59 -3.05
CA HIS A 81 -3.94 -6.68 -4.02
C HIS A 81 -4.55 -6.38 -5.39
N ILE A 82 -5.74 -5.78 -5.42
CA ILE A 82 -6.41 -5.38 -6.67
C ILE A 82 -5.61 -4.30 -7.39
N LEU A 83 -5.20 -3.25 -6.67
CA LEU A 83 -4.42 -2.15 -7.22
C LEU A 83 -3.06 -2.61 -7.75
N LEU A 84 -2.43 -3.58 -7.07
CA LEU A 84 -1.22 -4.23 -7.55
C LEU A 84 -1.46 -4.98 -8.86
N GLY A 85 -2.58 -5.71 -8.97
CA GLY A 85 -3.02 -6.38 -10.20
C GLY A 85 -3.23 -5.41 -11.36
N LEU A 86 -3.69 -4.19 -11.07
CA LEU A 86 -3.87 -3.09 -12.02
C LEU A 86 -2.60 -2.27 -12.28
N LYS A 87 -1.46 -2.65 -11.68
CA LYS A 87 -0.16 -1.94 -11.77
C LYS A 87 -0.18 -0.51 -11.21
N LEU A 88 -1.12 -0.21 -10.31
CA LEU A 88 -1.20 1.06 -9.59
C LEU A 88 -0.40 0.95 -8.28
N GLU A 89 0.92 0.86 -8.40
CA GLU A 89 1.82 0.52 -7.27
C GLU A 89 1.78 1.55 -6.13
N LYS A 90 1.63 2.84 -6.44
CA LYS A 90 1.55 3.90 -5.43
C LYS A 90 0.30 3.75 -4.57
N ASP A 91 -0.85 3.62 -5.22
CA ASP A 91 -2.14 3.49 -4.54
C ASP A 91 -2.22 2.17 -3.77
N ALA A 92 -1.64 1.10 -4.31
CA ALA A 92 -1.52 -0.17 -3.61
C ALA A 92 -0.70 -0.03 -2.32
N HIS A 93 0.37 0.78 -2.32
CA HIS A 93 1.18 1.06 -1.13
C HIS A 93 0.42 1.83 -0.07
N GLU A 94 -0.35 2.83 -0.45
CA GLU A 94 -1.21 3.55 0.48
C GLU A 94 -2.28 2.62 1.07
N ALA A 95 -2.86 1.74 0.27
CA ALA A 95 -3.83 0.76 0.75
C ALA A 95 -3.21 -0.23 1.76
N TYR A 96 -2.02 -0.78 1.49
CA TYR A 96 -1.34 -1.65 2.46
C TYR A 96 -0.90 -0.89 3.72
N ALA A 97 -0.49 0.38 3.60
CA ALA A 97 -0.17 1.22 4.76
C ALA A 97 -1.40 1.42 5.66
N LYS A 98 -2.56 1.72 5.06
CA LYS A 98 -3.83 1.80 5.79
C LYS A 98 -4.19 0.48 6.46
N ALA A 99 -4.08 -0.64 5.75
CA ALA A 99 -4.32 -1.98 6.31
C ALA A 99 -3.40 -2.29 7.52
N ALA A 100 -2.12 -1.93 7.44
CA ALA A 100 -1.15 -2.14 8.51
C ALA A 100 -1.38 -1.24 9.74
N ALA A 101 -1.92 -0.03 9.51
CA ALA A 101 -2.22 0.98 10.53
C ALA A 101 -3.56 0.74 11.23
N THR A 102 -4.47 -0.04 10.63
CA THR A 102 -5.77 -0.37 11.26
C THR A 102 -5.58 -0.96 12.65
N GLU A 103 -6.30 -0.40 13.62
CA GLU A 103 -6.36 -0.93 14.98
C GLU A 103 -7.14 -2.23 14.98
N THR A 104 -6.48 -3.32 15.32
CA THR A 104 -7.14 -4.62 15.54
C THR A 104 -7.95 -4.53 16.82
N ARG A 105 -9.28 -4.46 16.69
CA ARG A 105 -10.20 -4.57 17.83
C ARG A 105 -10.55 -6.04 18.03
N GLU A 106 -10.51 -6.48 19.28
CA GLU A 106 -10.30 -7.87 19.73
C GLU A 106 -11.35 -8.90 19.24
N PHE A 107 -12.47 -8.46 18.67
CA PHE A 107 -13.62 -9.33 18.43
C PHE A 107 -13.83 -9.80 16.97
N THR A 108 -13.24 -9.15 15.96
CA THR A 108 -13.62 -9.44 14.56
C THR A 108 -12.48 -9.45 13.54
N ASP A 109 -11.43 -8.66 13.73
CA ASP A 109 -10.30 -8.65 12.79
C ASP A 109 -9.22 -9.64 13.28
N ALA A 110 -9.11 -10.77 12.58
CA ALA A 110 -7.93 -11.62 12.70
C ALA A 110 -6.68 -10.75 12.48
N THR A 111 -5.60 -10.95 13.23
CA THR A 111 -4.37 -10.14 13.04
C THR A 111 -3.70 -10.40 11.69
N ALA A 112 -4.08 -11.49 11.01
CA ALA A 112 -3.47 -11.97 9.77
C ALA A 112 -3.44 -10.93 8.62
N PRO A 113 -4.52 -10.19 8.28
CA PRO A 113 -4.50 -9.21 7.19
C PRO A 113 -3.57 -8.03 7.49
N ARG A 114 -3.50 -7.60 8.76
CA ARG A 114 -2.60 -6.53 9.20
C ARG A 114 -1.14 -6.95 9.11
N ASP A 115 -0.83 -8.15 9.60
CA ASP A 115 0.53 -8.68 9.58
C ASP A 115 0.99 -8.98 8.15
N GLU A 116 0.09 -9.44 7.30
CA GLU A 116 0.35 -9.60 5.86
C GLU A 116 0.67 -8.25 5.20
N ALA A 117 -0.14 -7.21 5.45
CA ALA A 117 0.11 -5.88 4.92
C ALA A 117 1.48 -5.34 5.39
N LYS A 118 1.83 -5.50 6.67
CA LYS A 118 3.16 -5.13 7.20
C LYS A 118 4.28 -5.89 6.52
N ARG A 119 4.10 -7.19 6.27
CA ARG A 119 5.09 -8.02 5.57
C ARG A 119 5.33 -7.53 4.14
N ILE A 120 4.26 -7.19 3.42
CA ILE A 120 4.33 -6.66 2.05
C ILE A 120 5.08 -5.32 2.02
N LEU A 121 4.76 -4.40 2.94
CA LEU A 121 5.44 -3.11 3.03
C LEU A 121 6.94 -3.28 3.31
N ARG A 122 7.31 -4.14 4.26
CA ARG A 122 8.74 -4.45 4.56
C ARG A 122 9.48 -4.98 3.32
N TYR A 123 8.84 -5.80 2.50
CA TYR A 123 9.43 -6.29 1.25
C TYR A 123 9.64 -5.16 0.23
N TRP A 124 8.67 -4.26 0.10
CA TRP A 124 8.78 -3.09 -0.78
C TRP A 124 9.84 -2.07 -0.34
N ASP A 125 9.96 -1.80 0.95
CA ASP A 125 11.00 -0.91 1.45
C ASP A 125 12.40 -1.49 1.21
N ARG A 126 12.57 -2.80 1.45
CA ARG A 126 13.84 -3.50 1.15
C ARG A 126 14.21 -3.42 -0.33
N THR A 127 13.26 -3.68 -1.22
CA THR A 127 13.52 -3.62 -2.67
C THR A 127 13.81 -2.21 -3.16
N LYS A 128 13.19 -1.16 -2.59
CA LYS A 128 13.52 0.24 -2.88
C LYS A 128 14.91 0.62 -2.37
N VAL A 129 15.31 0.17 -1.18
CA VAL A 129 16.65 0.41 -0.62
C VAL A 129 17.73 -0.25 -1.49
N SER A 130 17.53 -1.50 -1.92
CA SER A 130 18.47 -2.17 -2.82
C SER A 130 18.63 -1.43 -4.16
N LYS A 131 17.52 -1.00 -4.78
CA LYS A 131 17.56 -0.20 -6.02
C LYS A 131 18.21 1.19 -5.83
N ARG A 132 18.12 1.77 -4.64
CA ARG A 132 18.76 3.06 -4.32
C ARG A 132 20.27 2.91 -4.09
N ASN A 133 20.71 1.80 -3.49
CA ASN A 133 22.12 1.48 -3.33
C ASN A 133 22.80 1.10 -4.66
N GLU A 134 22.11 0.41 -5.59
CA GLU A 134 22.62 0.19 -6.95
C GLU A 134 22.77 1.48 -7.76
N LYS A 135 21.95 2.51 -7.48
CA LYS A 135 21.99 3.81 -8.17
C LYS A 135 22.94 4.83 -7.55
N ARG A 136 23.62 4.52 -6.44
CA ARG A 136 24.80 5.28 -6.04
C ARG A 136 25.97 4.70 -6.84
N PRO A 137 26.42 5.34 -7.94
CA PRO A 137 27.69 4.93 -8.51
C PRO A 137 28.73 5.08 -7.40
N ALA A 138 29.63 4.10 -7.32
CA ALA A 138 30.89 4.28 -6.64
C ALA A 138 31.52 5.56 -7.18
N VAL A 139 31.39 6.67 -6.45
CA VAL A 139 32.31 7.79 -6.58
C VAL A 139 33.61 7.22 -6.03
N GLN A 140 34.35 6.60 -6.94
CA GLN A 140 35.70 6.16 -6.73
C GLN A 140 36.48 7.39 -6.31
N ASP A 141 37.10 7.31 -5.14
CA ASP A 141 38.28 8.08 -4.77
C ASP A 141 39.31 7.94 -5.91
N ALA A 142 39.24 8.83 -6.88
CA ALA A 142 40.20 8.95 -7.97
C ALA A 142 40.77 10.36 -7.97
N ASP A 143 41.27 10.82 -6.82
CA ASP A 143 41.97 12.10 -6.73
C ASP A 143 43.14 12.09 -5.75
N ALA A 144 43.90 10.98 -5.76
CA ALA A 144 45.23 10.98 -5.18
C ALA A 144 46.18 10.17 -6.06
N ARG A 145 47.23 10.86 -6.53
CA ARG A 145 48.50 10.32 -7.07
C ARG A 145 48.60 10.13 -8.58
N PHE A 146 48.57 11.23 -9.33
CA PHE A 146 49.39 11.34 -10.55
C PHE A 146 49.89 12.77 -10.72
N ILE A 147 50.94 13.14 -9.97
CA ILE A 147 51.88 14.19 -10.40
C ILE A 147 53.20 13.48 -10.68
N LEU A 148 53.33 12.95 -11.90
CA LEU A 148 54.62 12.59 -12.48
C LEU A 148 55.24 13.88 -13.03
N SER A 149 56.20 14.45 -12.31
CA SER A 149 57.03 15.53 -12.82
C SER A 149 57.95 14.98 -13.93
N LEU A 150 57.67 15.34 -15.18
CA LEU A 150 58.54 15.04 -16.32
C LEU A 150 59.75 16.00 -16.35
N PRO A 151 60.96 15.52 -16.71
CA PRO A 151 62.14 16.37 -16.83
C PRO A 151 62.16 17.08 -18.20
N GLY A 152 61.87 18.37 -18.21
CA GLY A 152 61.98 19.24 -19.39
C GLY A 152 63.41 19.75 -19.59
N LYS A 153 64.05 19.32 -20.68
CA LYS A 153 65.29 19.89 -21.25
C LYS A 153 65.04 21.24 -21.94
N GLY A 154 66.06 22.10 -21.90
CA GLY A 154 66.26 23.29 -22.77
C GLY A 154 66.08 24.61 -22.00
N SER A 155 67.03 25.53 -21.92
CA SER A 155 68.04 25.95 -22.91
C SER A 155 69.20 26.72 -22.23
N PRO A 156 70.35 26.88 -22.91
CA PRO A 156 71.55 27.51 -22.37
C PRO A 156 71.54 29.03 -22.57
N ALA A 157 72.08 29.78 -21.61
CA ALA A 157 72.91 30.98 -21.82
C ALA A 157 73.09 31.76 -20.51
N SER A 158 74.35 31.96 -20.13
CA SER A 158 74.99 33.28 -19.90
C SER A 158 75.85 33.34 -18.64
N ARG A 159 77.15 33.64 -18.87
CA ARG A 159 78.07 34.53 -18.12
C ARG A 159 78.16 34.28 -16.59
N PHE A 160 79.29 33.93 -16.02
CA PHE A 160 80.62 34.53 -16.10
C PHE A 160 81.72 33.50 -15.84
#